data_AF-A0A8I2YU33-F1
#
_entry.id   AF-A0A8I2YU33-F1
#
_cell.length_a   1.000
_cell.length_b   1.000
_cell.length_c   1.000
_cell.angle_alpha   90.00
_cell.angle_beta   90.00
_cell.angle_gamma   90.00
#
_symmetry.space_group_name_H-M   'P 1'
#
loop_
_entity.id
_entity.type
_entity.pdbx_description
1 polymer ?
#
loop_
_entity_poly.entity_id
_entity_poly.type
_entity_poly.pdbx_seq_one_letter_code
_entity_poly.pdbx_strand_id
1 'polypeptide(L)'
;MISPTSFCLSWLLIVAAHAHAASLSIQSSRFTITSSDASQLRADTLSLTQKPEPLTLGPSDVLKFTFQITETGEGNGVQPHQTFLRFYDTVSGEEGIQPVRVTPGGKAKFELNMARPPLSLPPTTDRPLAVSLILGSFITIQLHSTSLTSTSPRLPRLHLTLTKRPSTPSRPSSTRSIPSKKFPPRSSPPSLPPSCSRRGLYYSWSKVGVRVPHLLSPRILPFTALLGAFEALLVWYWVDLRLGQVLLYAGILALPTIFAGKTALATTGEWRAGKQ
;
A
#
# COMPACT_ATOMS: atom_id res chain seq x y z
N MET A 1 45.45 -3.82 -13.46
CA MET A 1 45.03 -2.46 -13.03
C MET A 1 43.59 -2.28 -13.48
N ILE A 2 42.64 -2.37 -12.55
CA ILE A 2 41.21 -2.23 -12.82
C ILE A 2 40.82 -0.81 -12.40
N SER A 3 40.25 -0.03 -13.33
CA SER A 3 39.92 1.37 -13.09
C SER A 3 38.86 1.52 -11.98
N PRO A 4 39.08 2.39 -10.97
CA PRO A 4 38.11 2.65 -9.90
C PRO A 4 36.80 3.29 -10.39
N THR A 5 36.75 3.75 -11.65
CA THR A 5 35.54 4.32 -12.26
C THR A 5 34.51 3.26 -12.69
N SER A 6 34.92 2.00 -12.86
CA SER A 6 34.02 0.93 -13.32
C SER A 6 33.12 0.38 -12.19
N PHE A 7 33.57 0.49 -10.93
CA PHE A 7 32.85 -0.06 -9.77
C PHE A 7 31.69 0.80 -9.29
N CYS A 8 31.66 2.10 -9.64
CA CYS A 8 30.63 3.02 -9.16
C CYS A 8 29.39 3.05 -10.06
N LEU A 9 29.55 2.71 -11.35
CA LEU A 9 28.45 2.70 -12.33
C LEU A 9 27.55 1.46 -12.18
N SER A 10 28.11 0.35 -11.68
CA SER A 10 27.39 -0.90 -11.44
C SER A 10 26.44 -0.83 -10.25
N TRP A 11 26.73 -0.04 -9.22
CA TRP A 11 25.83 0.13 -8.07
C TRP A 11 24.60 1.02 -8.36
N LEU A 12 24.74 2.02 -9.24
CA LEU A 12 23.63 2.87 -9.66
C LEU A 12 22.58 2.14 -10.51
N LEU A 13 23.00 1.11 -11.27
CA LEU A 13 22.09 0.27 -12.05
C LEU A 13 21.31 -0.75 -11.19
N ILE A 14 21.84 -1.16 -10.04
CA ILE A 14 21.18 -2.14 -9.15
C ILE A 14 19.99 -1.51 -8.41
N VAL A 15 20.05 -0.23 -8.03
CA VAL A 15 18.95 0.44 -7.30
C VAL A 15 17.76 0.76 -8.22
N ALA A 16 17.99 1.05 -9.50
CA ALA A 16 16.92 1.26 -10.49
C ALA A 16 16.19 -0.05 -10.87
N ALA A 17 16.84 -1.21 -10.69
CA ALA A 17 16.29 -2.51 -11.05
C ALA A 17 15.32 -3.12 -10.02
N HIS A 18 15.05 -2.46 -8.89
CA HIS A 18 14.18 -3.00 -7.83
C HIS A 18 12.78 -2.40 -7.77
N ALA A 19 12.41 -1.56 -8.74
CA ALA A 19 11.01 -1.19 -8.97
C ALA A 19 10.35 -2.13 -10.00
N HIS A 20 10.47 -3.45 -9.81
CA HIS A 20 9.68 -4.40 -10.59
C HIS A 20 8.24 -4.39 -10.05
N ALA A 21 7.37 -3.78 -10.84
CA ALA A 21 5.93 -3.87 -10.71
C ALA A 21 5.48 -5.30 -11.08
N ALA A 22 5.35 -6.18 -10.08
CA ALA A 22 4.86 -7.54 -10.27
C ALA A 22 3.39 -7.52 -10.76
N SER A 23 3.15 -7.86 -12.02
CA SER A 23 1.81 -8.13 -12.53
C SER A 23 1.37 -9.51 -12.03
N LEU A 24 0.27 -9.57 -11.29
CA LEU A 24 -0.25 -10.83 -10.77
C LEU A 24 -1.22 -11.47 -11.77
N SER A 25 -1.11 -12.78 -11.92
CA SER A 25 -2.00 -13.61 -12.73
C SER A 25 -2.57 -14.73 -11.86
N ILE A 26 -3.76 -15.22 -12.22
CA ILE A 26 -4.40 -16.35 -11.56
C ILE A 26 -4.31 -17.56 -12.48
N GLN A 27 -3.91 -18.69 -11.93
CA GLN A 27 -3.85 -19.98 -12.60
C GLN A 27 -4.64 -21.02 -11.81
N SER A 28 -5.05 -22.08 -12.50
CA SER A 28 -5.65 -23.27 -11.88
C SER A 28 -6.87 -22.96 -10.99
N SER A 29 -7.68 -21.95 -11.36
CA SER A 29 -8.91 -21.60 -10.65
C SER A 29 -9.96 -22.68 -10.84
N ARG A 30 -10.30 -23.39 -9.77
CA ARG A 30 -11.29 -24.48 -9.76
C ARG A 30 -12.28 -24.25 -8.63
N PHE A 31 -13.55 -24.56 -8.88
CA PHE A 31 -14.55 -24.65 -7.83
C PHE A 31 -15.10 -26.06 -7.73
N THR A 32 -15.66 -26.40 -6.57
CA THR A 32 -16.32 -27.67 -6.31
C THR A 32 -17.47 -27.43 -5.36
N ILE A 33 -18.64 -27.93 -5.70
CA ILE A 33 -19.85 -27.90 -4.87
C ILE A 33 -20.06 -29.32 -4.38
N THR A 34 -20.08 -29.50 -3.07
CA THR A 34 -20.39 -30.77 -2.42
C THR A 34 -21.67 -30.64 -1.61
N SER A 35 -22.57 -31.61 -1.72
CA SER A 35 -23.77 -31.71 -0.91
C SER A 35 -23.44 -32.06 0.56
N SER A 36 -24.44 -32.02 1.44
CA SER A 36 -24.34 -32.46 2.84
C SER A 36 -23.86 -33.91 2.99
N ASP A 37 -24.19 -34.75 2.01
CA ASP A 37 -23.84 -36.19 2.01
C ASP A 37 -22.40 -36.43 1.50
N ALA A 38 -21.60 -35.36 1.40
CA ALA A 38 -20.27 -35.34 0.81
C ALA A 38 -20.21 -35.77 -0.67
N SER A 39 -21.35 -35.94 -1.34
CA SER A 39 -21.42 -36.19 -2.77
C SER A 39 -21.05 -34.92 -3.54
N GLN A 40 -20.20 -35.07 -4.56
CA GLN A 40 -19.79 -33.96 -5.41
C GLN A 40 -20.91 -33.65 -6.42
N LEU A 41 -21.54 -32.50 -6.29
CA LEU A 41 -22.62 -32.05 -7.18
C LEU A 41 -22.07 -31.46 -8.48
N ARG A 42 -21.02 -30.65 -8.40
CA ARG A 42 -20.41 -29.98 -9.56
C ARG A 42 -18.95 -29.64 -9.27
N ALA A 43 -18.07 -29.77 -10.25
CA ALA A 43 -16.73 -29.20 -10.17
C ALA A 43 -16.22 -28.82 -11.55
N ASP A 44 -15.99 -27.53 -11.77
CA ASP A 44 -15.46 -27.01 -13.02
C ASP A 44 -14.25 -26.09 -12.76
N THR A 45 -13.46 -25.92 -13.80
CA THR A 45 -12.37 -24.95 -13.85
C THR A 45 -12.90 -23.62 -14.39
N LEU A 46 -12.63 -22.52 -13.69
CA LEU A 46 -12.99 -21.18 -14.14
C LEU A 46 -11.93 -20.66 -15.10
N SER A 47 -12.35 -20.30 -16.31
CA SER A 47 -11.53 -19.56 -17.26
C SER A 47 -11.69 -18.06 -17.05
N LEU A 48 -10.59 -17.31 -17.00
CA LEU A 48 -10.59 -15.85 -16.82
C LEU A 48 -11.19 -15.09 -18.02
N THR A 49 -11.15 -15.70 -19.20
CA THR A 49 -11.54 -15.07 -20.47
C THR A 49 -13.05 -15.09 -20.72
N GLN A 50 -13.79 -15.95 -20.03
CA GLN A 50 -15.22 -16.16 -20.25
C GLN A 50 -15.99 -15.94 -18.96
N LYS A 51 -17.07 -15.17 -19.03
CA LYS A 51 -17.98 -14.98 -17.89
C LYS A 51 -18.65 -16.32 -17.56
N PRO A 52 -18.42 -16.89 -16.36
CA PRO A 52 -19.00 -18.19 -16.03
C PRO A 52 -20.50 -18.08 -15.75
N GLU A 53 -21.20 -19.18 -15.98
CA GLU A 53 -22.62 -19.32 -15.66
C GLU A 53 -22.88 -19.16 -14.15
N PRO A 54 -24.03 -18.61 -13.74
CA PRO A 54 -24.39 -18.53 -12.34
C PRO A 54 -24.40 -19.89 -11.65
N LEU A 55 -23.73 -19.99 -10.50
CA LEU A 55 -23.71 -21.22 -9.71
C LEU A 55 -24.86 -21.20 -8.70
N THR A 56 -25.59 -22.31 -8.63
CA THR A 56 -26.65 -22.53 -7.65
C THR A 56 -26.12 -23.31 -6.45
N LEU A 57 -26.34 -22.77 -5.25
CA LEU A 57 -25.97 -23.39 -3.99
C LEU A 57 -27.23 -23.65 -3.17
N GLY A 58 -27.43 -24.91 -2.79
CA GLY A 58 -28.47 -25.35 -1.87
C GLY A 58 -28.19 -24.94 -0.42
N PRO A 59 -29.18 -25.12 0.48
CA PRO A 59 -29.11 -24.70 1.89
C PRO A 59 -28.00 -25.37 2.69
N SER A 60 -27.58 -26.57 2.30
CA SER A 60 -26.62 -27.40 3.03
C SER A 60 -25.34 -27.68 2.23
N ASP A 61 -25.20 -27.04 1.07
CA ASP A 61 -24.06 -27.27 0.19
C ASP A 61 -22.81 -26.57 0.71
N VAL A 62 -21.66 -27.12 0.33
CA VAL A 62 -20.35 -26.54 0.60
C VAL A 62 -19.69 -26.20 -0.73
N LEU A 63 -19.42 -24.91 -0.93
CA LEU A 63 -18.63 -24.39 -2.05
C LEU A 63 -17.17 -24.32 -1.66
N LYS A 64 -16.32 -25.06 -2.35
CA LYS A 64 -14.86 -24.98 -2.27
C LYS A 64 -14.33 -24.27 -3.50
N PHE A 65 -13.50 -23.26 -3.30
CA PHE A 65 -12.83 -22.53 -4.36
C PHE A 65 -11.31 -22.56 -4.14
N THR A 66 -10.57 -23.01 -5.14
CA THR A 66 -9.12 -23.13 -5.09
C THR A 66 -8.50 -22.45 -6.29
N PHE A 67 -7.42 -21.71 -6.09
CA PHE A 67 -6.71 -21.03 -7.16
C PHE A 67 -5.23 -20.84 -6.77
N GLN A 68 -4.39 -20.60 -7.77
CA GLN A 68 -2.98 -20.28 -7.59
C GLN A 68 -2.70 -18.89 -8.16
N ILE A 69 -1.95 -18.08 -7.41
CA ILE A 69 -1.52 -16.75 -7.83
C ILE A 69 -0.07 -16.85 -8.27
N THR A 70 0.20 -16.39 -9.49
CA THR A 70 1.52 -16.40 -10.12
C THR A 70 1.90 -15.04 -10.62
N GLU A 71 3.20 -14.71 -10.60
CA GLU A 71 3.70 -13.51 -11.24
C GLU A 71 3.76 -13.69 -12.77
N THR A 72 3.27 -12.69 -13.51
CA THR A 72 3.25 -12.71 -14.98
C THR A 72 4.67 -12.65 -15.51
N GLY A 73 5.11 -13.71 -16.19
CA GLY A 73 6.42 -13.82 -16.82
C GLY A 73 7.31 -14.88 -16.21
N GLU A 74 7.24 -15.09 -14.89
CA GLU A 74 8.07 -16.10 -14.21
C GLU A 74 7.32 -17.40 -13.89
N GLY A 75 5.99 -17.36 -13.78
CA GLY A 75 5.19 -18.53 -13.37
C GLY A 75 5.43 -18.95 -11.91
N ASN A 76 6.28 -18.22 -11.18
CA ASN A 76 6.54 -18.41 -9.77
C ASN A 76 5.30 -18.05 -8.95
N GLY A 77 4.94 -18.92 -8.01
CA GLY A 77 3.82 -18.68 -7.11
C GLY A 77 4.16 -17.57 -6.12
N VAL A 78 3.29 -16.57 -5.99
CA VAL A 78 3.51 -15.39 -5.13
C VAL A 78 2.41 -15.25 -4.09
N GLN A 79 2.80 -14.90 -2.87
CA GLN A 79 1.88 -14.55 -1.81
C GLN A 79 1.61 -13.02 -1.81
N PRO A 80 0.41 -12.57 -2.21
CA PRO A 80 0.06 -11.15 -2.19
C PRO A 80 -0.11 -10.65 -0.74
N HIS A 81 0.00 -9.33 -0.56
CA HIS A 81 -0.21 -8.69 0.75
C HIS A 81 -1.66 -8.74 1.21
N GLN A 82 -2.61 -8.70 0.27
CA GLN A 82 -4.04 -8.70 0.53
C GLN A 82 -4.76 -9.67 -0.42
N THR A 83 -5.66 -10.48 0.12
CA THR A 83 -6.50 -11.40 -0.67
C THR A 83 -7.86 -11.53 -0.01
N PHE A 84 -8.89 -11.07 -0.71
CA PHE A 84 -10.25 -11.07 -0.22
C PHE A 84 -11.22 -11.54 -1.30
N LEU A 85 -12.24 -12.28 -0.89
CA LEU A 85 -13.44 -12.49 -1.70
C LEU A 85 -14.51 -11.51 -1.24
N ARG A 86 -14.99 -10.70 -2.16
CA ARG A 86 -16.13 -9.81 -1.96
C ARG A 86 -17.38 -10.49 -2.52
N PHE A 87 -18.42 -10.55 -1.71
CA PHE A 87 -19.78 -10.92 -2.08
C PHE A 87 -20.62 -9.65 -2.09
N TYR A 88 -21.24 -9.34 -3.21
CA TYR A 88 -21.97 -8.09 -3.39
C TYR A 88 -23.38 -8.40 -3.88
N ASP A 89 -24.38 -7.93 -3.15
CA ASP A 89 -25.76 -7.97 -3.61
C ASP A 89 -26.08 -6.69 -4.40
N THR A 90 -26.32 -6.86 -5.70
CA THR A 90 -26.62 -5.76 -6.62
C THR A 90 -27.93 -5.04 -6.32
N VAL A 91 -28.86 -5.66 -5.58
CA VAL A 91 -30.18 -5.09 -5.28
C VAL A 91 -30.16 -4.31 -3.98
N SER A 92 -29.70 -4.92 -2.89
CA SER A 92 -29.61 -4.26 -1.58
C SER A 92 -28.43 -3.29 -1.47
N GLY A 93 -27.39 -3.48 -2.29
CA GLY A 93 -26.12 -2.75 -2.18
C GLY A 93 -25.28 -3.19 -0.99
N GLU A 94 -25.66 -4.27 -0.30
CA GLU A 94 -24.90 -4.82 0.81
C GLU A 94 -23.70 -5.64 0.31
N GLU A 95 -22.58 -5.53 1.03
CA GLU A 95 -21.35 -6.24 0.71
C GLU A 95 -20.83 -7.04 1.90
N GLY A 96 -20.28 -8.21 1.56
CA GLY A 96 -19.63 -9.12 2.48
C GLY A 96 -18.21 -9.41 2.04
N ILE A 97 -17.24 -9.25 2.94
CA ILE A 97 -15.83 -9.50 2.62
C ILE A 97 -15.33 -10.70 3.43
N GLN A 98 -14.68 -11.63 2.73
CA GLN A 98 -14.07 -12.82 3.32
C GLN A 98 -12.57 -12.84 3.04
N PRO A 99 -11.71 -12.85 4.07
CA PRO A 99 -10.27 -13.03 3.87
C PRO A 99 -9.97 -14.44 3.37
N VAL A 100 -9.10 -14.55 2.37
CA VAL A 100 -8.63 -15.84 1.87
C VAL A 100 -7.17 -16.03 2.25
N ARG A 101 -6.85 -17.18 2.86
CA ARG A 101 -5.47 -17.52 3.20
C ARG A 101 -4.75 -18.02 1.95
N VAL A 102 -3.62 -17.38 1.66
CA VAL A 102 -2.71 -17.75 0.56
C VAL A 102 -1.39 -18.25 1.16
N THR A 103 -0.92 -19.38 0.69
CA THR A 103 0.39 -19.95 1.06
C THR A 103 1.54 -19.20 0.39
N PRO A 104 2.79 -19.34 0.88
CA PRO A 104 3.96 -18.71 0.24
C PRO A 104 4.12 -19.08 -1.24
N GLY A 105 3.70 -20.29 -1.66
CA GLY A 105 3.70 -20.72 -3.06
C GLY A 105 2.51 -20.23 -3.90
N GLY A 106 1.77 -19.22 -3.44
CA GLY A 106 0.64 -18.60 -4.15
C GLY A 106 -0.64 -19.44 -4.20
N LYS A 107 -0.69 -20.64 -3.58
CA LYS A 107 -1.89 -21.47 -3.54
C LYS A 107 -2.86 -20.96 -2.49
N ALA A 108 -4.14 -20.86 -2.85
CA ALA A 108 -5.22 -20.39 -2.02
C ALA A 108 -6.40 -21.38 -2.01
N LYS A 109 -7.07 -21.48 -0.86
CA LYS A 109 -8.29 -22.27 -0.69
C LYS A 109 -9.30 -21.47 0.11
N PHE A 110 -10.51 -21.36 -0.42
CA PHE A 110 -11.69 -20.80 0.23
C PHE A 110 -12.78 -21.86 0.33
N GLU A 111 -13.52 -21.85 1.43
CA GLU A 111 -14.60 -22.79 1.70
C GLU A 111 -15.78 -22.03 2.31
N LEU A 112 -16.94 -22.15 1.67
CA LEU A 112 -18.20 -21.57 2.11
C LEU A 112 -19.19 -22.70 2.38
N ASN A 113 -19.61 -22.81 3.63
CA ASN A 113 -20.62 -23.77 4.06
C ASN A 113 -21.97 -23.08 4.22
N MET A 114 -22.96 -23.45 3.40
CA MET A 114 -24.30 -22.85 3.43
C MET A 114 -25.14 -23.31 4.61
N ALA A 115 -24.81 -24.45 5.25
CA ALA A 115 -25.48 -24.90 6.48
C ALA A 115 -25.17 -23.98 7.67
N ARG A 116 -24.03 -23.27 7.62
CA ARG A 116 -23.59 -22.28 8.61
C ARG A 116 -22.95 -21.10 7.90
N PRO A 117 -23.75 -20.28 7.19
CA PRO A 117 -23.20 -19.20 6.38
C PRO A 117 -22.55 -18.18 7.32
N PRO A 118 -21.37 -17.66 6.97
CA PRO A 118 -20.70 -16.66 7.78
C PRO A 118 -21.55 -15.37 7.82
N LEU A 119 -21.57 -14.72 9.00
CA LEU A 119 -22.37 -13.53 9.27
C LEU A 119 -22.05 -12.34 8.37
N SER A 120 -20.88 -12.34 7.73
CA SER A 120 -20.48 -11.29 6.80
C SER A 120 -21.04 -11.49 5.39
N LEU A 121 -21.76 -12.58 5.08
CA LEU A 121 -22.50 -12.65 3.81
C LEU A 121 -23.72 -11.72 3.85
N PRO A 122 -24.01 -11.00 2.77
CA PRO A 122 -25.23 -10.21 2.70
C PRO A 122 -26.46 -11.14 2.75
N PRO A 123 -27.60 -10.65 3.27
CA PRO A 123 -28.83 -11.41 3.35
C PRO A 123 -29.23 -11.89 1.95
N THR A 124 -29.54 -13.17 1.83
CA THR A 124 -29.84 -13.81 0.55
C THR A 124 -31.12 -13.23 -0.04
N THR A 125 -31.00 -12.53 -1.16
CA THR A 125 -32.10 -12.07 -2.01
C THR A 125 -32.39 -13.14 -3.09
N ASP A 126 -33.56 -13.13 -3.74
CA ASP A 126 -33.91 -14.03 -4.87
C ASP A 126 -33.01 -13.86 -6.12
N ARG A 127 -31.98 -13.00 -6.04
CA ARG A 127 -31.05 -12.69 -7.12
C ARG A 127 -29.64 -13.15 -6.79
N PRO A 128 -28.82 -13.43 -7.81
CA PRO A 128 -27.47 -13.89 -7.57
C PRO A 128 -26.56 -12.82 -6.98
N LEU A 129 -25.72 -13.23 -6.03
CA LEU A 129 -24.67 -12.42 -5.44
C LEU A 129 -23.47 -12.34 -6.38
N ALA A 130 -23.00 -11.14 -6.69
CA ALA A 130 -21.78 -10.95 -7.45
C ALA A 130 -20.56 -11.22 -6.56
N VAL A 131 -19.72 -12.17 -6.96
CA VAL A 131 -18.45 -12.44 -6.30
C VAL A 131 -17.34 -11.67 -7.00
N SER A 132 -16.32 -11.25 -6.26
CA SER A 132 -15.13 -10.63 -6.83
C SER A 132 -13.92 -11.02 -6.00
N LEU A 133 -12.85 -11.45 -6.66
CA LEU A 133 -11.59 -11.70 -6.00
C LEU A 133 -10.75 -10.43 -6.06
N ILE A 134 -10.42 -9.90 -4.88
CA ILE A 134 -9.61 -8.71 -4.71
C ILE A 134 -8.21 -9.15 -4.30
N LEU A 135 -7.24 -8.89 -5.17
CA LEU A 135 -5.82 -9.13 -4.91
C LEU A 135 -5.13 -7.77 -4.75
N GLY A 136 -4.50 -7.56 -3.61
CA GLY A 136 -3.65 -6.41 -3.35
C GLY A 136 -2.20 -6.84 -3.20
N SER A 137 -1.38 -6.54 -4.19
CA SER A 137 0.05 -6.28 -3.98
C SER A 137 0.25 -4.76 -4.06
N PHE A 138 1.49 -4.26 -4.19
CA PHE A 138 1.73 -2.83 -4.43
C PHE A 138 1.07 -2.29 -5.71
N ILE A 139 0.34 -3.13 -6.47
CA ILE A 139 -0.54 -2.79 -7.59
C ILE A 139 -1.88 -3.51 -7.42
N THR A 140 -2.98 -2.80 -7.66
CA THR A 140 -4.36 -3.32 -7.53
C THR A 140 -4.80 -3.97 -8.83
N ILE A 141 -5.18 -5.25 -8.79
CA ILE A 141 -5.86 -5.93 -9.90
C ILE A 141 -7.27 -6.27 -9.44
N GLN A 142 -8.27 -5.61 -10.04
CA GLN A 142 -9.67 -5.96 -9.83
C GLN A 142 -10.04 -7.07 -10.80
N LEU A 143 -10.32 -8.25 -10.26
CA LEU A 143 -10.69 -9.40 -11.06
C LEU A 143 -12.19 -9.67 -10.90
N HIS A 144 -12.91 -9.48 -12.00
CA HIS A 144 -14.36 -9.57 -12.09
C HIS A 144 -14.76 -11.02 -12.35
N SER A 145 -15.39 -11.72 -11.39
CA SER A 145 -15.98 -13.02 -11.72
C SER A 145 -17.14 -13.47 -10.82
N THR A 146 -18.21 -13.85 -11.54
CA THR A 146 -19.36 -14.73 -11.22
C THR A 146 -20.44 -14.27 -10.26
N SER A 147 -21.68 -14.43 -10.72
CA SER A 147 -22.93 -14.21 -10.00
C SER A 147 -23.41 -15.55 -9.42
N LEU A 148 -23.37 -15.74 -8.09
CA LEU A 148 -23.85 -16.94 -7.38
C LEU A 148 -25.34 -16.81 -7.08
N THR A 149 -26.20 -17.63 -7.68
CA THR A 149 -27.64 -17.66 -7.38
C THR A 149 -27.90 -18.67 -6.26
N SER A 150 -27.92 -18.27 -4.98
CA SER A 150 -28.35 -19.19 -3.92
C SER A 150 -29.87 -19.27 -3.88
N THR A 151 -30.42 -20.43 -4.24
CA THR A 151 -31.83 -20.77 -3.98
C THR A 151 -31.87 -21.59 -2.70
N SER A 152 -32.15 -20.94 -1.57
CA SER A 152 -32.32 -21.59 -0.28
C SER A 152 -33.72 -21.33 0.31
N PRO A 153 -34.41 -22.35 0.85
CA PRO A 153 -35.73 -22.22 1.42
C PRO A 153 -35.68 -21.44 2.75
N ARG A 154 -36.33 -20.29 2.75
CA ARG A 154 -36.94 -19.57 3.88
C ARG A 154 -36.60 -20.14 5.26
N LEU A 155 -35.48 -19.72 5.86
CA LEU A 155 -35.20 -19.97 7.27
C LEU A 155 -36.25 -19.24 8.14
N PRO A 156 -36.75 -19.87 9.22
CA PRO A 156 -37.78 -19.29 10.07
C PRO A 156 -37.23 -18.04 10.76
N ARG A 157 -37.98 -16.95 10.63
CA ARG A 157 -37.71 -15.65 11.24
C ARG A 157 -37.47 -15.85 12.74
N LEU A 158 -36.22 -15.74 13.17
CA LEU A 158 -35.89 -15.56 14.57
C LEU A 158 -36.45 -14.19 14.99
N HIS A 159 -37.47 -14.29 15.83
CA HIS A 159 -38.30 -13.22 16.34
C HIS A 159 -37.46 -12.33 17.27
N LEU A 160 -36.78 -11.33 16.72
CA LEU A 160 -36.37 -10.17 17.52
C LEU A 160 -37.60 -9.27 17.65
N THR A 161 -38.25 -9.41 18.79
CA THR A 161 -39.42 -8.65 19.22
C THR A 161 -39.04 -7.17 19.32
N LEU A 162 -39.13 -6.43 18.21
CA LEU A 162 -39.20 -4.97 18.25
C LEU A 162 -40.66 -4.57 18.05
N THR A 163 -41.23 -4.07 19.13
CA THR A 163 -42.57 -3.48 19.28
C THR A 163 -43.05 -2.71 18.04
N LYS A 164 -44.32 -2.97 17.66
CA LYS A 164 -45.16 -2.18 16.74
C LYS A 164 -44.85 -0.67 16.81
N ARG A 165 -44.56 -0.04 15.67
CA ARG A 165 -45.25 1.20 15.25
C ARG A 165 -45.30 1.34 13.72
N PRO A 166 -46.38 1.95 13.19
CA PRO A 166 -46.74 1.91 11.78
C PRO A 166 -46.10 3.04 10.97
N SER A 167 -46.08 2.83 9.65
CA SER A 167 -45.97 3.82 8.55
C SER A 167 -44.86 4.87 8.64
N THR A 168 -43.95 4.78 7.68
CA THR A 168 -43.11 5.88 7.17
C THR A 168 -43.81 7.23 7.22
N PRO A 169 -43.09 8.30 7.62
CA PRO A 169 -42.49 9.12 6.56
C PRO A 169 -41.07 9.63 6.89
N SER A 170 -40.28 9.81 5.82
CA SER A 170 -39.04 10.59 5.72
C SER A 170 -38.02 10.45 6.86
N ARG A 171 -36.95 9.66 6.65
CA ARG A 171 -35.78 9.65 7.55
C ARG A 171 -34.61 10.43 6.91
N PRO A 172 -33.99 11.38 7.63
CA PRO A 172 -32.87 12.18 7.14
C PRO A 172 -31.59 11.35 7.02
N SER A 173 -30.70 11.82 6.14
CA SER A 173 -29.36 11.29 5.86
C SER A 173 -28.57 10.94 7.13
N SER A 174 -28.44 9.63 7.42
CA SER A 174 -27.61 9.16 8.53
C SER A 174 -26.15 9.09 8.07
N THR A 175 -25.42 10.19 8.21
CA THR A 175 -23.97 10.25 8.06
C THR A 175 -23.33 9.40 9.17
N ARG A 176 -22.60 8.34 8.78
CA ARG A 176 -21.79 7.54 9.71
C ARG A 176 -20.66 8.42 10.24
N SER A 177 -20.83 8.97 11.43
CA SER A 177 -19.82 9.80 12.09
C SER A 177 -18.66 8.92 12.55
N ILE A 178 -17.64 8.78 11.70
CA ILE A 178 -16.32 8.34 12.13
C ILE A 178 -15.85 9.38 13.16
N PRO A 179 -15.49 9.00 14.40
CA PRO A 179 -15.01 9.96 15.38
C PRO A 179 -13.73 10.61 14.84
N SER A 180 -13.87 11.81 14.30
CA SER A 180 -12.75 12.65 13.87
C SER A 180 -11.86 12.86 15.09
N LYS A 181 -10.58 12.51 14.98
CA LYS A 181 -9.59 12.80 16.02
C LYS A 181 -9.64 14.31 16.25
N LYS A 182 -10.18 14.73 17.40
CA LYS A 182 -10.24 16.13 17.80
C LYS A 182 -8.80 16.62 17.90
N PHE A 183 -8.38 17.42 16.94
CA PHE A 183 -7.16 18.21 17.08
C PHE A 183 -7.27 19.06 18.35
N PRO A 184 -6.20 19.19 19.13
CA PRO A 184 -6.24 19.99 20.34
C PRO A 184 -6.74 21.40 20.01
N PRO A 185 -7.55 22.01 20.90
CA PRO A 185 -8.05 23.37 20.69
C PRO A 185 -6.86 24.30 20.50
N ARG A 186 -6.97 25.17 19.48
CA ARG A 186 -5.93 26.11 19.00
C ARG A 186 -5.43 27.09 20.09
N SER A 187 -6.01 27.04 21.29
CA SER A 187 -5.75 27.92 22.43
C SER A 187 -4.85 27.30 23.51
N SER A 188 -4.26 26.12 23.31
CA SER A 188 -3.20 25.65 24.22
C SER A 188 -2.04 26.66 24.18
N PRO A 189 -1.50 27.11 25.33
CA PRO A 189 -0.41 28.07 25.36
C PRO A 189 0.76 27.54 24.53
N PRO A 190 1.39 28.39 23.69
CA PRO A 190 2.44 27.94 22.80
C PRO A 190 3.57 27.36 23.65
N SER A 191 3.79 26.05 23.53
CA SER A 191 5.09 25.49 23.86
C SER A 191 6.13 26.35 23.17
N LEU A 192 7.13 26.81 23.92
CA LEU A 192 8.20 27.68 23.43
C LEU A 192 8.60 27.21 22.03
N PRO A 193 8.37 28.03 20.98
CA PRO A 193 8.61 27.57 19.64
C PRO A 193 10.10 27.19 19.54
N PRO A 194 10.46 26.12 18.80
CA PRO A 194 11.85 25.70 18.58
C PRO A 194 12.72 26.77 17.89
N SER A 195 12.18 27.96 17.65
CA SER A 195 12.90 29.17 17.27
C SER A 195 13.65 29.82 18.43
N CYS A 196 13.23 29.64 19.70
CA CYS A 196 13.94 30.20 20.85
C CYS A 196 15.32 29.58 21.06
N SER A 197 15.45 28.25 20.91
CA SER A 197 16.74 27.55 21.04
C SER A 197 17.72 27.96 19.94
N ARG A 198 17.24 28.12 18.70
CA ARG A 198 18.06 28.59 17.57
C ARG A 198 18.58 30.01 17.77
N ARG A 199 17.75 30.94 18.27
CA ARG A 199 18.18 32.31 18.58
C ARG A 199 19.27 32.36 19.65
N GLY A 200 19.15 31.52 20.69
CA GLY A 200 20.19 31.38 21.72
C GLY A 200 21.54 30.92 21.16
N LEU A 201 21.53 29.99 20.20
CA LEU A 201 22.75 29.52 19.54
C LEU A 201 23.43 30.64 18.74
N TYR A 202 22.68 31.37 17.92
CA TYR A 202 23.23 32.51 17.17
C TYR A 202 23.78 33.61 18.10
N TYR A 203 23.07 33.89 19.19
CA TYR A 203 23.54 34.83 20.20
C TYR A 203 24.86 34.37 20.84
N SER A 204 24.96 33.09 21.21
CA SER A 204 26.20 32.50 21.74
C SER A 204 27.35 32.60 20.74
N TRP A 205 27.13 32.27 19.47
CA TRP A 205 28.14 32.39 18.41
C TRP A 205 28.58 33.85 18.17
N SER A 206 27.66 34.81 18.29
CA SER A 206 28.00 36.24 18.19
C SER A 206 28.93 36.70 19.31
N LYS A 207 28.77 36.16 20.53
CA LYS A 207 29.61 36.47 21.70
C LYS A 207 30.98 35.81 21.63
N VAL A 208 31.06 34.59 21.09
CA VAL A 208 32.31 33.85 20.90
C VAL A 208 33.17 34.48 19.79
N GLY A 209 32.60 35.33 18.94
CA GLY A 209 33.36 36.05 17.91
C GLY A 209 33.90 35.10 16.84
N VAL A 210 33.11 34.09 16.46
CA VAL A 210 33.49 33.10 15.44
C VAL A 210 33.75 33.83 14.11
N ARG A 211 35.01 33.95 13.73
CA ARG A 211 35.41 34.52 12.44
C ARG A 211 35.59 33.40 11.43
N VAL A 212 35.03 33.61 10.24
CA VAL A 212 35.09 32.67 9.13
C VAL A 212 35.71 33.32 7.89
N PRO A 213 36.97 33.79 7.97
CA PRO A 213 37.57 34.66 6.95
C PRO A 213 37.76 33.97 5.58
N HIS A 214 37.77 32.65 5.53
CA HIS A 214 38.08 31.88 4.32
C HIS A 214 36.85 31.23 3.65
N LEU A 215 35.62 31.46 4.13
CA LEU A 215 34.43 30.84 3.55
C LEU A 215 34.21 31.21 2.09
N LEU A 216 34.57 32.43 1.69
CA LEU A 216 34.43 32.92 0.32
C LEU A 216 35.69 32.69 -0.53
N SER A 217 36.63 31.88 -0.06
CA SER A 217 37.80 31.52 -0.84
C SER A 217 37.38 30.72 -2.08
N PRO A 218 37.94 30.97 -3.28
CA PRO A 218 37.58 30.27 -4.52
C PRO A 218 37.69 28.75 -4.44
N ARG A 219 38.52 28.23 -3.53
CA ARG A 219 38.72 26.78 -3.32
C ARG A 219 37.68 26.14 -2.39
N ILE A 220 37.01 26.93 -1.54
CA ILE A 220 36.05 26.45 -0.52
C ILE A 220 34.61 26.78 -0.91
N LEU A 221 34.40 27.94 -1.57
CA LEU A 221 33.12 28.40 -2.06
C LEU A 221 32.32 27.32 -2.82
N PRO A 222 32.88 26.58 -3.81
CA PRO A 222 32.11 25.55 -4.52
C PRO A 222 31.61 24.45 -3.58
N PHE A 223 32.39 24.05 -2.59
CA PHE A 223 31.97 23.04 -1.60
C PHE A 223 30.84 23.56 -0.71
N THR A 224 30.94 24.80 -0.23
CA THR A 224 29.88 25.41 0.58
C THR A 224 28.59 25.66 -0.21
N ALA A 225 28.69 26.04 -1.49
CA ALA A 225 27.54 26.22 -2.36
C ALA A 225 26.82 24.89 -2.62
N LEU A 226 27.58 23.81 -2.81
CA LEU A 226 27.02 22.47 -2.99
C LEU A 226 26.33 21.93 -1.73
N LEU A 227 26.88 22.20 -0.54
CA LEU A 227 26.19 21.92 0.73
C LEU A 227 24.87 22.70 0.83
N GLY A 228 24.88 23.99 0.47
CA GLY A 228 23.65 24.79 0.39
C GLY A 228 22.64 24.24 -0.62
N ALA A 229 23.10 23.72 -1.76
CA ALA A 229 22.26 23.09 -2.76
C ALA A 229 21.61 21.79 -2.24
N PHE A 230 22.30 21.01 -1.40
CA PHE A 230 21.70 19.85 -0.72
C PHE A 230 20.59 20.25 0.25
N GLU A 231 20.80 21.29 1.05
CA GLU A 231 19.76 21.82 1.94
C GLU A 231 18.56 22.36 1.16
N ALA A 232 18.79 23.08 0.07
CA ALA A 232 17.73 23.56 -0.82
C ALA A 232 16.94 22.40 -1.44
N LEU A 233 17.63 21.32 -1.84
CA LEU A 233 17.00 20.10 -2.35
C LEU A 233 16.11 19.44 -1.29
N LEU A 234 16.52 19.41 -0.02
CA LEU A 234 15.71 18.89 1.09
C LEU A 234 14.50 19.77 1.39
N VAL A 235 14.64 21.09 1.31
CA VAL A 235 13.50 22.01 1.43
C VAL A 235 12.52 21.77 0.27
N TRP A 236 13.02 21.60 -0.94
CA TRP A 236 12.17 21.33 -2.11
C TRP A 236 11.47 19.96 -2.02
N TYR A 237 12.16 18.95 -1.49
CA TYR A 237 11.55 17.66 -1.14
C TYR A 237 10.34 17.82 -0.23
N TRP A 238 10.46 18.66 0.79
CA TRP A 238 9.38 18.89 1.74
C TRP A 238 8.17 19.58 1.09
N VAL A 239 8.39 20.41 0.07
CA VAL A 239 7.31 21.14 -0.61
C VAL A 239 6.60 20.28 -1.66
N ASP A 240 7.33 19.61 -2.55
CA ASP A 240 6.70 18.98 -3.74
C ASP A 240 7.49 17.80 -4.37
N LEU A 241 8.76 17.59 -4.01
CA LEU A 241 9.58 16.58 -4.70
C LEU A 241 9.24 15.15 -4.25
N ARG A 242 9.17 14.21 -5.20
CA ARG A 242 9.01 12.79 -4.88
C ARG A 242 10.34 12.20 -4.40
N LEU A 243 10.29 11.21 -3.51
CA LEU A 243 11.50 10.59 -2.92
C LEU A 243 12.50 10.11 -3.98
N GLY A 244 12.04 9.50 -5.07
CA GLY A 244 12.91 9.05 -6.16
C GLY A 244 13.63 10.19 -6.90
N GLN A 245 12.97 11.34 -7.06
CA GLN A 245 13.58 12.53 -7.70
C GLN A 245 14.65 13.14 -6.80
N VAL A 246 14.40 13.24 -5.50
CA VAL A 246 15.39 13.72 -4.53
C VAL A 246 16.63 12.84 -4.55
N LEU A 247 16.45 11.53 -4.56
CA LEU A 247 17.56 10.58 -4.56
C LEU A 247 18.40 10.70 -5.84
N LEU A 248 17.75 10.87 -6.99
CA LEU A 248 18.41 11.10 -8.27
C LEU A 248 19.23 12.41 -8.25
N TYR A 249 18.60 13.53 -7.88
CA TYR A 249 19.26 14.83 -7.84
C TYR A 249 20.37 14.88 -6.79
N ALA A 250 20.16 14.29 -5.62
CA ALA A 250 21.18 14.14 -4.59
C ALA A 250 22.37 13.32 -5.09
N GLY A 251 22.12 12.23 -5.83
CA GLY A 251 23.18 11.42 -6.44
C GLY A 251 24.01 12.20 -7.46
N ILE A 252 23.37 12.97 -8.34
CA ILE A 252 24.06 13.84 -9.30
C ILE A 252 24.87 14.92 -8.58
N LEU A 253 24.30 15.54 -7.53
CA LEU A 253 24.93 16.61 -6.76
C LEU A 253 26.09 16.08 -5.88
N ALA A 254 26.05 14.81 -5.46
CA ALA A 254 27.09 14.21 -4.62
C ALA A 254 28.45 14.15 -5.33
N LEU A 255 28.47 13.89 -6.64
CA LEU A 255 29.71 13.78 -7.41
C LEU A 255 30.58 15.05 -7.33
N PRO A 256 30.13 16.24 -7.77
CA PRO A 256 30.92 17.46 -7.65
C PRO A 256 31.20 17.83 -6.18
N THR A 257 30.33 17.45 -5.25
CA THR A 257 30.49 17.73 -3.82
C THR A 257 31.67 16.97 -3.22
N ILE A 258 31.87 15.70 -3.62
CA ILE A 258 33.02 14.91 -3.19
C ILE A 258 34.32 15.54 -3.70
N PHE A 259 34.38 15.93 -4.97
CA PHE A 259 35.59 16.56 -5.52
C PHE A 259 35.87 17.92 -4.85
N ALA A 260 34.88 18.81 -4.79
CA ALA A 260 35.02 20.11 -4.14
C ALA A 260 35.39 19.97 -2.66
N GLY A 261 34.82 18.98 -1.96
CA GLY A 261 35.11 18.67 -0.56
C GLY A 261 36.54 18.21 -0.34
N LYS A 262 37.06 17.33 -1.20
CA LYS A 262 38.47 16.92 -1.14
C LYS A 262 39.41 18.12 -1.30
N THR A 263 39.14 19.01 -2.25
CA THR A 263 39.97 20.19 -2.49
C THR A 263 39.90 21.19 -1.33
N ALA A 264 38.70 21.43 -0.79
CA ALA A 264 38.48 22.31 0.35
C ALA A 264 39.17 21.80 1.63
N LEU A 265 39.07 20.48 1.90
CA LEU A 265 39.72 19.85 3.04
C LEU A 265 41.25 19.84 2.92
N ALA A 266 41.79 19.53 1.73
CA ALA A 266 43.23 19.57 1.47
C ALA A 266 43.80 20.98 1.70
N THR A 267 43.14 22.00 1.13
CA THR A 267 43.53 23.41 1.31
C THR A 267 43.50 23.81 2.79
N THR A 268 42.46 23.39 3.52
CA THR A 268 42.37 23.65 4.97
C THR A 268 43.49 22.95 5.75
N GLY A 269 43.90 21.75 5.33
CA GLY A 269 45.02 21.02 5.90
C GLY A 269 46.37 21.71 5.68
N GLU A 270 46.61 22.24 4.48
CA GLU A 270 47.83 22.99 4.13
C GLU A 270 48.00 24.24 5.01
N TRP A 271 46.91 24.99 5.23
CA TRP A 271 46.91 26.15 6.12
C TRP A 271 47.27 25.81 7.56
N ARG A 272 46.77 24.68 8.07
CA ARG A 272 47.12 24.20 9.43
C ARG A 272 48.57 23.74 9.53
N ALA A 273 49.13 23.22 8.43
CA ALA A 273 50.53 22.82 8.34
C ALA A 273 51.49 24.00 8.12
N GLY A 274 50.98 25.24 8.03
CA GLY A 274 51.79 26.44 7.81
C GLY A 274 52.38 26.56 6.40
N LYS A 275 51.90 25.75 5.44
CA LYS A 275 52.30 25.86 4.04
C LYS A 275 51.34 26.83 3.35
N GLN A 276 51.84 28.03 3.03
CA GLN A 276 51.16 28.99 2.15
C GLN A 276 51.68 28.87 0.73
#